data_AF-A0A1D2ILY2-F1
#
_entry.id   AF-A0A1D2ILY2-F1
#
_cell.length_a   1.000
_cell.length_b   1.000
_cell.length_c   1.000
_cell.angle_alpha   90.00
_cell.angle_beta   90.00
_cell.angle_gamma   90.00
#
_symmetry.space_group_name_H-M   'P 1'
#
loop_
_entity.id
_entity.type
_entity.pdbx_description
1 polymer ?
#
loop_
_entity_poly.entity_id
_entity_poly.type
_entity_poly.pdbx_seq_one_letter_code
_entity_poly.pdbx_strand_id
1 'polypeptide(L)' 'MDLGHLERLRRILHLLEARGVDTTHATPACSSGAGFSPELREAAARGEVLLVDPERLYRGS' A
#
# COMPACT_ATOMS: atom_id res chain seq x y z
N MET A 1 -7.83 -3.21 -8.15
CA MET A 1 -6.49 -2.88 -7.63
C MET A 1 -5.70 -4.17 -7.54
N ASP A 2 -4.52 -4.19 -8.16
CA ASP A 2 -3.66 -5.37 -8.33
C ASP A 2 -2.24 -5.09 -7.80
N LEU A 3 -1.38 -6.11 -7.85
CA LEU A 3 -0.01 -6.03 -7.34
C LEU A 3 0.85 -4.99 -8.10
N GLY A 4 0.57 -4.72 -9.38
CA GLY A 4 1.33 -3.75 -10.18
C GLY A 4 1.24 -2.32 -9.61
N HIS A 5 0.11 -1.98 -8.99
CA HIS A 5 -0.01 -0.70 -8.28
C HIS A 5 0.90 -0.63 -7.05
N LEU A 6 1.04 -1.73 -6.30
CA LEU A 6 1.95 -1.80 -5.15
C LEU A 6 3.41 -1.72 -5.57
N GLU A 7 3.79 -2.41 -6.65
CA GLU A 7 5.16 -2.35 -7.20
C GLU A 7 5.54 -0.93 -7.63
N ARG A 8 4.59 -0.19 -8.22
CA ARG A 8 4.81 1.22 -8.56
C ARG A 8 5.06 2.08 -7.33
N LEU A 9 4.32 1.87 -6.23
CA LEU A 9 4.52 2.60 -4.98
C LEU A 9 5.87 2.26 -4.33
N ARG A 10 6.26 0.98 -4.33
CA ARG A 10 7.59 0.54 -3.85
C ARG A 10 8.72 1.19 -4.64
N ARG A 11 8.58 1.28 -5.97
CA ARG A 11 9.55 1.97 -6.81
C ARG A 11 9.68 3.44 -6.43
N ILE A 12 8.58 4.11 -6.09
CA ILE A 12 8.62 5.51 -5.63
C ILE A 12 9.35 5.62 -4.30
N LEU A 13 9.09 4.73 -3.34
CA LEU A 13 9.82 4.73 -2.06
C LEU A 13 11.32 4.54 -2.25
N HIS A 14 11.73 3.63 -3.13
CA HIS A 14 13.14 3.44 -3.46
C HIS A 14 13.78 4.69 -4.10
N LEU A 15 13.04 5.40 -4.97
CA LEU A 15 13.50 6.66 -5.56
C LEU A 15 13.61 7.79 -4.52
N LEU A 16 12.77 7.80 -3.49
CA LEU A 16 12.84 8.76 -2.40
C LEU A 16 14.03 8.46 -1.48
N GLU A 17 14.26 7.19 -1.15
CA GLU A 17 15.44 6.74 -0.41
C GLU A 17 16.73 7.13 -1.11
N ALA A 18 16.82 6.90 -2.44
CA ALA A 18 17.96 7.31 -3.25
C ALA A 18 18.22 8.83 -3.26
N ARG A 19 17.23 9.64 -2.85
CA ARG A 19 17.35 11.11 -2.70
C ARG A 19 17.64 11.54 -1.26
N GLY A 20 17.86 10.60 -0.34
CA GLY A 20 18.14 10.86 1.07
C GLY A 20 16.87 11.10 1.91
N VAL A 21 15.69 10.77 1.40
CA VAL A 21 14.46 10.79 2.21
C VAL A 21 14.39 9.49 3.00
N ASP A 22 14.28 9.57 4.32
CA ASP A 22 14.07 8.39 5.16
C ASP A 22 12.66 7.81 4.91
N THR A 23 12.63 6.62 4.32
CA THR A 23 11.41 5.86 4.04
C THR A 23 11.29 4.61 4.90
N THR A 24 12.16 4.43 5.90
CA THR A 24 12.20 3.23 6.76
C THR A 24 10.84 2.94 7.41
N HIS A 25 10.08 3.99 7.74
CA HIS A 25 8.75 3.89 8.35
C HIS A 25 7.60 4.21 7.37
N ALA A 26 7.89 4.34 6.07
CA ALA A 26 6.88 4.64 5.07
C ALA A 26 6.19 3.37 4.58
N THR A 27 4.90 3.22 4.93
CA THR A 27 4.06 2.13 4.41
C THR A 27 3.18 2.64 3.27
N PRO A 28 3.22 2.03 2.07
CA PRO A 28 2.30 2.36 0.98
C PRO A 28 0.84 2.14 1.40
N ALA A 29 -0.05 3.04 1.01
CA ALA A 29 -1.49 2.86 1.19
C ALA A 29 -2.21 2.69 -0.15
N CYS A 30 -3.11 1.71 -0.20
CA CYS A 30 -3.89 1.34 -1.37
C CYS A 30 -5.38 1.49 -1.05
N SER A 31 -6.03 2.49 -1.63
CA SER A 31 -7.46 2.75 -1.44
C SER A 31 -8.28 2.23 -2.62
N SER A 32 -9.34 1.46 -2.37
CA SER A 32 -10.19 0.90 -3.42
C SER A 32 -11.62 0.68 -2.95
N GLY A 33 -12.60 1.21 -3.68
CA GLY A 33 -14.02 0.90 -3.47
C GLY A 33 -14.50 -0.40 -4.11
N ALA A 34 -13.74 -0.94 -5.06
CA ALA A 34 -14.08 -2.16 -5.79
C ALA A 34 -13.45 -3.43 -5.19
N GLY A 35 -12.72 -3.28 -4.08
CA GLY A 35 -11.96 -4.36 -3.44
C GLY A 35 -10.52 -4.52 -3.95
N PHE A 36 -9.85 -5.55 -3.44
CA PHE A 36 -8.43 -5.86 -3.64
C PHE A 36 -8.26 -7.28 -4.18
N SER A 37 -7.16 -7.53 -4.90
CA SER A 37 -6.79 -8.89 -5.30
C SER A 37 -6.32 -9.72 -4.08
N PRO A 38 -6.35 -11.06 -4.16
CA PRO A 38 -5.83 -11.92 -3.08
C PRO A 38 -4.37 -11.62 -2.72
N GLU A 39 -3.52 -11.38 -3.71
CA GLU A 39 -2.09 -11.11 -3.54
C GLU A 39 -1.85 -9.81 -2.76
N LEU A 40 -2.68 -8.79 -2.98
CA LEU A 40 -2.64 -7.55 -2.19
C LEU A 40 -3.06 -7.77 -0.74
N ARG A 41 -4.04 -8.65 -0.48
CA ARG A 41 -4.44 -8.99 0.89
C ARG A 41 -3.32 -9.72 1.63
N GLU A 42 -2.60 -10.62 0.94
CA GLU A 42 -1.43 -11.29 1.52
C GLU A 42 -0.30 -10.30 1.80
N ALA A 43 -0.02 -9.36 0.88
CA ALA A 43 0.95 -8.30 1.12
C ALA A 43 0.56 -7.42 2.32
N ALA A 44 -0.72 -7.14 2.49
CA ALA A 44 -1.23 -6.41 3.64
C ALA A 44 -1.05 -7.19 4.96
N ALA A 45 -1.29 -8.51 4.94
CA ALA A 45 -1.06 -9.38 6.09
C ALA A 45 0.43 -9.42 6.52
N ARG A 46 1.36 -9.22 5.56
CA ARG A 46 2.80 -9.08 5.83
C ARG A 46 3.21 -7.67 6.26
N GLY A 47 2.28 -6.72 6.35
CA GLY A 47 2.55 -5.32 6.72
C GLY A 47 3.21 -4.50 5.60
N GLU A 48 3.23 -5.02 4.37
CA GLU A 48 3.91 -4.38 3.24
C GLU A 48 3.06 -3.27 2.60
N VAL A 49 1.76 -3.25 2.86
CA VAL A 49 0.80 -2.28 2.32
C VAL A 49 -0.39 -2.11 3.26
N LEU A 50 -0.87 -0.88 3.40
CA LEU A 50 -2.11 -0.55 4.07
C LEU A 50 -3.27 -0.59 3.07
N LEU A 51 -4.21 -1.51 3.25
CA LEU A 51 -5.43 -1.53 2.43
C LEU A 51 -6.52 -0.67 3.08
N VAL A 52 -7.09 0.23 2.29
CA VAL A 52 -8.16 1.14 2.72
C VAL A 52 -9.38 0.92 1.84
N ASP A 53 -10.32 0.11 2.31
CA ASP A 53 -11.63 -0.03 1.68
C ASP A 53 -12.61 1.03 2.23
N PRO A 54 -13.81 1.18 1.63
CA PRO A 54 -14.80 2.14 2.12
C PRO A 54 -15.24 1.86 3.56
N GLU A 55 -15.25 0.60 3.98
CA GLU A 55 -15.62 0.24 5.35
C GLU A 55 -14.60 0.83 6.34
N ARG A 56 -13.31 0.63 6.09
CA ARG A 56 -12.23 1.22 6.89
C ARG A 56 -12.21 2.74 6.81
N LEU A 57 -12.48 3.32 5.63
CA LEU A 57 -12.44 4.76 5.42
C LEU A 57 -13.59 5.48 6.16
N TYR A 58 -14.80 4.92 6.14
CA TYR A 58 -15.99 5.56 6.70
C TYR A 58 -16.38 5.03 8.08
N ARG A 59 -15.95 3.83 8.46
CA ARG A 59 -16.28 3.20 9.75
C ARG A 59 -15.08 2.94 10.66
N GLY A 60 -13.86 3.09 10.15
CA GLY A 60 -12.64 3.16 10.98
C GLY A 60 -12.14 1.83 11.58
N SER A 61 -12.73 0.69 11.22
CA SER A 61 -12.30 -0.63 11.71
C SER A 61 -11.25 -1.28 10.81
#